data_AF-A0A377TMR2-F1
#
_entry.id   AF-A0A377TMR2-F1
#
_cell.length_a   1.000
_cell.length_b   1.000
_cell.length_c   1.000
_cell.angle_alpha   90.00
_cell.angle_beta   90.00
_cell.angle_gamma   90.00
#
_symmetry.space_group_name_H-M   'P 1'
#
loop_
_entity.id
_entity.type
_entity.pdbx_description
1 polymer ?
#
loop_
_entity_poly.entity_id
_entity_poly.type
_entity_poly.pdbx_seq_one_letter_code
_entity_poly.pdbx_strand_id
1 'polypeptide(L)'
;MLLGNQSQSINKLINACNPDEVTRLLITDKFLSDSLMSDNYNITSYVANCIFEKNSDIYVIAYPSKQYPGGINFAIKNKVIWDHLGINAVRYAQIRHLACGYFEERNTRHVKGITQRGKLIWDENHADDEYYTYPLEPLWTPGQSI
;
A
#
# COMPACT_ATOMS: atom_id res chain seq x y z
N MET A 1 16.98 1.61 11.50
CA MET A 1 18.34 1.04 11.57
C MET A 1 18.18 -0.47 11.56
N LEU A 2 18.69 -1.18 10.54
CA LEU A 2 18.50 -2.63 10.44
C LEU A 2 19.33 -3.34 11.52
N LEU A 3 18.67 -4.05 12.44
CA LEU A 3 19.30 -4.77 13.54
C LEU A 3 19.23 -6.29 13.29
N GLY A 4 20.21 -7.03 13.80
CA GLY A 4 20.23 -8.51 13.77
C GLY A 4 20.79 -9.14 12.50
N ASN A 5 20.42 -10.41 12.23
CA ASN A 5 21.01 -11.24 11.17
C ASN A 5 20.88 -10.66 9.75
N GLN A 6 19.88 -9.82 9.50
CA GLN A 6 19.72 -9.15 8.20
C GLN A 6 20.77 -8.07 7.96
N SER A 7 21.28 -7.40 9.01
CA SER A 7 22.35 -6.41 8.87
C SER A 7 23.67 -7.07 8.46
N GLN A 8 23.93 -8.31 8.89
CA GLN A 8 25.12 -9.04 8.50
C GLN A 8 25.14 -9.36 7.00
N SER A 9 23.98 -9.70 6.41
CA SER A 9 23.88 -10.01 4.98
C SER A 9 24.15 -8.76 4.13
N ILE A 10 23.60 -7.62 4.54
CA ILE A 10 23.83 -6.33 3.87
C ILE A 10 25.27 -5.87 4.05
N ASN A 11 25.84 -5.97 5.25
CA ASN A 11 27.24 -5.61 5.50
C ASN A 11 28.21 -6.50 4.71
N LYS A 12 27.93 -7.80 4.60
CA LYS A 12 28.73 -8.69 3.74
C LYS A 12 28.65 -8.28 2.27
N LEU A 13 27.46 -7.92 1.79
CA LEU A 13 27.27 -7.46 0.41
C LEU A 13 28.00 -6.13 0.15
N ILE A 14 27.85 -5.14 1.04
CA ILE A 14 28.54 -3.84 0.92
C ILE A 14 30.06 -4.03 0.95
N ASN A 15 30.58 -4.88 1.83
CA ASN A 15 32.02 -5.12 1.95
C ASN A 15 32.59 -5.99 0.82
N ALA A 16 31.77 -6.76 0.11
CA ALA A 16 32.17 -7.61 -1.01
C ALA A 16 32.02 -6.93 -2.38
N CYS A 17 31.21 -5.88 -2.48
CA CYS A 17 31.00 -5.14 -3.71
C CYS A 17 32.11 -4.09 -3.96
N ASN A 18 32.36 -3.81 -5.23
CA ASN A 18 33.16 -2.65 -5.62
C ASN A 18 32.48 -1.36 -5.11
N PRO A 19 33.23 -0.39 -4.53
CA PRO A 19 32.68 0.91 -4.12
C PRO A 19 31.78 1.60 -5.16
N ASP A 20 32.11 1.51 -6.45
CA ASP A 20 31.29 2.08 -7.52
C ASP A 20 29.94 1.36 -7.67
N GLU A 21 29.93 0.04 -7.50
CA GLU A 21 28.71 -0.77 -7.55
C GLU A 21 27.82 -0.47 -6.35
N VAL A 22 28.41 -0.40 -5.14
CA VAL A 22 27.68 -0.01 -3.92
C VAL A 22 27.05 1.37 -4.10
N THR A 23 27.81 2.33 -4.63
CA THR A 23 27.32 3.68 -4.88
C THR A 23 26.12 3.68 -5.84
N ARG A 24 26.20 2.93 -6.95
CA ARG A 24 25.08 2.79 -7.90
C ARG A 24 23.86 2.16 -7.26
N LEU A 25 24.05 1.13 -6.43
CA LEU A 25 22.96 0.48 -5.70
C LEU A 25 22.29 1.45 -4.74
N LEU A 26 23.05 2.21 -3.96
CA LEU A 26 22.52 3.20 -3.03
C LEU A 26 21.77 4.33 -3.75
N ILE A 27 22.30 4.83 -4.86
CA ILE A 27 21.63 5.86 -5.68
C ILE A 27 20.31 5.29 -6.25
N THR A 28 20.34 4.06 -6.76
CA THR A 28 19.15 3.41 -7.33
C THR A 28 18.08 3.19 -6.26
N ASP A 29 18.47 2.66 -5.10
CA ASP A 29 17.56 2.43 -3.96
C ASP A 29 16.92 3.74 -3.50
N LYS A 30 17.73 4.79 -3.33
CA LYS A 30 17.22 6.12 -2.94
C LYS A 30 16.26 6.69 -3.98
N PHE A 31 16.60 6.61 -5.28
CA PHE A 31 15.74 7.08 -6.36
C PHE A 31 14.40 6.33 -6.39
N LEU A 32 14.42 5.01 -6.24
CA LEU A 32 13.21 4.18 -6.23
C LEU A 32 12.36 4.47 -4.99
N SER A 33 12.98 4.58 -3.81
CA SER A 33 12.28 4.97 -2.57
C SER A 33 11.62 6.34 -2.72
N ASP A 34 12.32 7.33 -3.24
CA ASP A 34 11.76 8.68 -3.43
C ASP A 34 10.64 8.69 -4.47
N SER A 35 10.76 7.87 -5.51
CA SER A 35 9.72 7.70 -6.53
C SER A 35 8.47 7.04 -5.97
N LEU A 36 8.61 6.02 -5.11
CA LEU A 36 7.50 5.35 -4.41
C LEU A 36 6.87 6.24 -3.32
N MET A 37 7.63 7.19 -2.79
CA MET A 37 7.17 8.20 -1.82
C MET A 37 6.73 9.51 -2.48
N SER A 38 6.58 9.54 -3.80
CA SER A 38 6.11 10.71 -4.54
C SER A 38 4.67 11.09 -4.16
N ASP A 39 4.36 12.38 -4.22
CA ASP A 39 3.00 12.90 -3.99
C ASP A 39 2.09 12.69 -5.22
N ASN A 40 2.61 12.09 -6.30
CA ASN A 40 1.86 11.80 -7.52
C ASN A 40 1.61 10.29 -7.68
N TYR A 41 0.35 9.89 -7.57
CA TYR A 41 -0.07 8.49 -7.73
C TYR A 41 0.37 7.87 -9.06
N ASN A 42 0.39 8.63 -10.15
CA ASN A 42 0.80 8.11 -11.45
C ASN A 42 2.28 7.72 -11.43
N ILE A 43 3.13 8.46 -10.70
CA ILE A 43 4.55 8.15 -10.55
C ILE A 43 4.73 6.91 -9.67
N THR A 44 4.11 6.88 -8.49
CA THR A 44 4.27 5.77 -7.54
C THR A 44 3.76 4.46 -8.13
N SER A 45 2.60 4.49 -8.80
CA SER A 45 2.00 3.33 -9.48
C SER A 45 2.86 2.87 -10.66
N TYR A 46 3.35 3.79 -11.49
CA TYR A 46 4.23 3.44 -12.61
C TYR A 46 5.51 2.75 -12.15
N VAL A 47 6.20 3.31 -11.14
CA VAL A 47 7.43 2.73 -10.61
C VAL A 47 7.18 1.35 -10.00
N ALA A 48 6.11 1.17 -9.22
CA ALA A 48 5.75 -0.12 -8.65
C ALA A 48 5.50 -1.17 -9.77
N ASN A 49 4.76 -0.79 -10.82
CA ASN A 49 4.53 -1.67 -11.96
C ASN A 49 5.83 -2.03 -12.69
N CYS A 50 6.73 -1.08 -12.94
CA CYS A 50 8.03 -1.37 -13.54
C CYS A 50 8.85 -2.37 -12.70
N ILE A 51 8.80 -2.30 -11.37
CA ILE A 51 9.48 -3.26 -10.49
C ILE A 51 8.84 -4.65 -10.63
N PHE A 52 7.51 -4.74 -10.59
CA PHE A 52 6.78 -6.00 -10.76
C PHE A 52 6.95 -6.64 -12.14
N GLU A 53 7.13 -5.84 -13.18
CA GLU A 53 7.41 -6.30 -14.54
C GLU A 53 8.86 -6.78 -14.68
N LYS A 54 9.80 -6.06 -14.05
CA LYS A 54 11.23 -6.41 -14.09
C LYS A 54 11.54 -7.70 -13.34
N ASN A 55 10.79 -7.99 -12.27
CA ASN A 55 10.91 -9.24 -11.52
C ASN A 55 9.52 -9.78 -11.15
N SER A 56 9.09 -10.83 -11.84
CA SER A 56 7.76 -11.44 -11.68
C SER A 56 7.52 -12.06 -10.31
N ASP A 57 8.59 -12.41 -9.58
CA ASP A 57 8.54 -13.08 -8.28
C ASP A 57 8.28 -12.08 -7.14
N ILE A 58 8.35 -10.78 -7.42
CA ILE A 58 8.01 -9.74 -6.46
C ILE A 58 6.49 -9.52 -6.49
N TYR A 59 5.86 -9.75 -5.35
CA TYR A 59 4.42 -9.59 -5.15
C TYR A 59 4.05 -8.37 -4.30
N VAL A 60 4.98 -7.94 -3.45
CA VAL A 60 4.82 -6.82 -2.52
C VAL A 60 6.11 -6.01 -2.48
N ILE A 61 5.98 -4.69 -2.52
CA ILE A 61 7.08 -3.75 -2.32
C ILE A 61 6.78 -2.97 -1.05
N ALA A 62 7.65 -3.10 -0.05
CA ALA A 62 7.59 -2.29 1.16
C ALA A 62 8.35 -0.97 0.93
N TYR A 63 7.75 0.16 1.31
CA TYR A 63 8.40 1.47 1.23
C TYR A 63 8.03 2.34 2.44
N PRO A 64 8.87 3.32 2.81
CA PRO A 64 8.60 4.13 4.00
C PRO A 64 7.33 4.96 3.86
N SER A 65 6.62 5.16 4.98
CA SER A 65 5.55 6.14 5.05
C SER A 65 6.11 7.55 5.16
N LYS A 66 5.66 8.44 4.28
CA LYS A 66 5.94 9.88 4.38
C LYS A 66 5.16 10.54 5.51
N GLN A 67 4.00 9.99 5.87
CA GLN A 67 3.09 10.55 6.87
C GLN A 67 3.46 10.14 8.30
N TYR A 68 3.85 8.89 8.50
CA TYR A 68 4.15 8.34 9.82
C TYR A 68 5.63 7.95 9.89
N PRO A 69 6.47 8.70 10.61
CA PRO A 69 7.86 8.32 10.84
C PRO A 69 7.95 6.91 11.43
N GLY A 70 8.64 6.01 10.74
CA GLY A 70 8.74 4.59 11.12
C GLY A 70 7.60 3.70 10.61
N GLY A 71 6.56 4.26 10.01
CA GLY A 71 5.52 3.53 9.30
C GLY A 71 6.02 2.95 7.97
N ILE A 72 5.41 1.85 7.55
CA ILE A 72 5.74 1.15 6.30
C ILE A 72 4.46 1.04 5.48
N ASN A 73 4.53 1.48 4.23
CA ASN A 73 3.50 1.28 3.23
C ASN A 73 3.84 0.08 2.34
N PHE A 74 2.82 -0.50 1.72
CA PHE A 74 2.97 -1.65 0.83
C PHE A 74 2.29 -1.40 -0.51
N ALA A 75 3.05 -1.53 -1.60
CA ALA A 75 2.47 -1.68 -2.93
C ALA A 75 2.32 -3.18 -3.21
N ILE A 76 1.12 -3.63 -3.53
CA ILE A 76 0.79 -5.06 -3.69
C ILE A 76 0.28 -5.30 -5.11
N LYS A 77 0.77 -6.35 -5.75
CA LYS A 77 0.30 -6.79 -7.06
C LYS A 77 -1.16 -7.24 -6.96
N ASN A 78 -2.05 -6.66 -7.76
CA ASN A 78 -3.51 -6.87 -7.68
C ASN A 78 -3.92 -8.35 -7.60
N LYS A 79 -3.29 -9.23 -8.40
CA LYS A 79 -3.58 -10.67 -8.40
C LYS A 79 -3.42 -11.31 -7.01
N VAL A 80 -2.45 -10.86 -6.22
CA VAL A 80 -2.14 -11.41 -4.89
C VAL A 80 -3.23 -11.05 -3.89
N ILE A 81 -3.81 -9.85 -4.03
CA ILE A 81 -4.83 -9.34 -3.11
C ILE A 81 -6.03 -10.28 -3.12
N TRP A 82 -6.57 -10.63 -4.28
CA TRP A 82 -7.78 -11.44 -4.34
C TRP A 82 -7.55 -12.93 -4.08
N ASP A 83 -6.33 -13.42 -4.32
CA ASP A 83 -5.97 -14.81 -4.04
C ASP A 83 -5.73 -15.08 -2.54
N HIS A 84 -5.37 -14.05 -1.74
CA HIS A 84 -4.91 -14.23 -0.35
C HIS A 84 -5.58 -13.32 0.69
N LEU A 85 -6.26 -12.25 0.28
CA LEU A 85 -6.89 -11.27 1.17
C LEU A 85 -8.40 -11.21 0.92
N GLY A 86 -9.14 -10.97 2.00
CA GLY A 86 -10.56 -10.64 1.96
C GLY A 86 -10.80 -9.22 2.42
N ILE A 87 -11.89 -8.62 1.96
CA ILE A 87 -12.33 -7.30 2.39
C ILE A 87 -13.08 -7.46 3.72
N ASN A 88 -12.59 -6.81 4.78
CA ASN A 88 -13.26 -6.75 6.07
C ASN A 88 -14.19 -5.54 6.24
N ALA A 89 -14.01 -4.50 5.42
CA ALA A 89 -14.80 -3.28 5.43
C ALA A 89 -14.50 -2.45 4.18
N VAL A 90 -15.47 -1.64 3.75
CA VAL A 90 -15.26 -0.65 2.69
C VAL A 90 -15.81 0.70 3.13
N ARG A 91 -14.96 1.72 3.06
CA ARG A 91 -15.32 3.12 3.24
C ARG A 91 -14.94 3.90 2.00
N TYR A 92 -15.80 4.82 1.60
CA TYR A 92 -15.52 5.84 0.61
C TYR A 92 -15.43 7.19 1.32
N ALA A 93 -14.41 7.99 1.00
CA ALA A 93 -14.24 9.32 1.56
C ALA A 93 -13.70 10.26 0.47
N GLN A 94 -14.18 11.50 0.45
CA GLN A 94 -13.55 12.56 -0.32
C GLN A 94 -12.41 13.16 0.49
N ILE A 95 -11.20 13.10 -0.05
CA ILE A 95 -10.00 13.54 0.64
C ILE A 95 -9.62 14.94 0.17
N ARG A 96 -9.58 15.90 1.10
CA ARG A 96 -8.91 17.18 0.88
C ARG A 96 -7.52 17.11 1.50
N HIS A 97 -6.50 17.03 0.65
CA HIS A 97 -5.11 17.11 1.08
C HIS A 97 -4.83 18.51 1.65
N LEU A 98 -4.43 18.55 2.91
CA LEU A 98 -3.86 19.72 3.58
C LEU A 98 -2.31 19.57 3.56
N ALA A 99 -1.59 20.68 3.78
CA ALA A 99 -0.13 20.65 3.79
C ALA A 99 0.42 19.69 4.86
N CYS A 100 1.64 19.15 4.67
CA CYS A 100 2.33 18.26 5.62
C CYS A 100 1.61 16.93 5.94
N GLY A 101 0.90 16.34 4.98
CA GLY A 101 0.30 15.00 5.15
C GLY A 101 -0.96 14.99 6.02
N TYR A 102 -1.48 16.17 6.38
CA TYR A 102 -2.83 16.29 6.90
C TYR A 102 -3.81 16.07 5.76
N PHE A 103 -4.88 15.35 6.03
CA PHE A 103 -6.01 15.30 5.13
C PHE A 103 -7.28 15.46 5.94
N GLU A 104 -8.25 16.13 5.32
CA GLU A 104 -9.60 16.20 5.85
C GLU A 104 -10.45 15.24 5.02
N GLU A 105 -11.08 14.29 5.70
CA GLU A 105 -12.10 13.45 5.08
C GLU A 105 -13.42 14.22 5.05
N ARG A 106 -14.14 14.15 3.94
CA ARG A 106 -15.49 14.69 3.79
C ARG A 106 -16.33 13.70 3.02
N ASN A 107 -17.65 13.81 3.14
CA ASN A 107 -18.59 12.99 2.38
C ASN A 107 -18.28 11.49 2.57
N THR A 108 -18.07 11.08 3.82
CA THR A 108 -17.74 9.68 4.14
C THR A 108 -18.98 8.82 3.97
N ARG A 109 -18.83 7.68 3.28
CA ARG A 109 -19.89 6.70 3.07
C ARG A 109 -19.37 5.32 3.39
N HIS A 110 -20.21 4.52 4.02
CA HIS A 110 -19.83 3.22 4.55
C HIS A 110 -20.61 2.13 3.82
N VAL A 111 -19.96 1.02 3.53
CA VAL A 111 -20.59 -0.13 2.91
C VAL A 111 -20.98 -1.12 4.02
N LYS A 112 -22.26 -1.45 4.11
CA LYS A 112 -22.77 -2.48 5.04
C LYS A 112 -22.90 -3.86 4.42
N GLY A 113 -22.66 -3.98 3.11
CA GLY A 113 -22.71 -5.27 2.42
C GLY A 113 -22.27 -5.17 0.97
N ILE A 114 -21.84 -6.30 0.42
CA ILE A 114 -21.50 -6.45 -0.99
C ILE A 114 -22.35 -7.60 -1.53
N THR A 115 -23.17 -7.32 -2.53
CA THR A 115 -24.01 -8.36 -3.17
C THR A 115 -23.15 -9.40 -3.89
N GLN A 116 -23.71 -10.56 -4.20
CA GLN A 116 -23.03 -11.61 -4.99
C GLN A 116 -22.49 -11.12 -6.35
N ARG A 117 -23.08 -10.06 -6.93
CA ARG A 117 -22.61 -9.44 -8.19
C ARG A 117 -21.58 -8.33 -7.98
N GLY A 118 -21.07 -8.15 -6.77
CA GLY A 118 -20.10 -7.11 -6.42
C GLY A 118 -20.70 -5.71 -6.25
N LYS A 119 -22.04 -5.55 -6.28
CA LYS A 119 -22.68 -4.25 -6.02
C LYS A 119 -22.59 -3.90 -4.53
N LEU A 120 -22.08 -2.71 -4.24
CA LEU A 120 -22.00 -2.15 -2.89
C LEU A 120 -23.38 -1.76 -2.35
N ILE A 121 -23.65 -2.13 -1.11
CA ILE A 121 -24.83 -1.72 -0.34
C ILE A 121 -24.38 -0.68 0.67
N TRP A 122 -24.80 0.57 0.45
CA TRP A 122 -24.42 1.69 1.28
C TRP A 122 -25.24 1.74 2.57
N ASP A 123 -24.60 2.15 3.66
CA ASP A 123 -25.27 2.51 4.90
C ASP A 123 -25.51 4.02 4.95
N GLU A 124 -26.73 4.40 4.57
CA GLU A 124 -27.14 5.82 4.56
C GLU A 124 -27.35 6.38 5.97
N ASN A 125 -27.43 5.54 7.01
CA ASN A 125 -27.66 6.00 8.39
C ASN A 125 -26.41 6.55 9.09
N HIS A 126 -25.22 6.20 8.57
CA HIS A 126 -23.93 6.63 9.11
C HIS A 126 -23.15 7.43 8.05
N ALA A 127 -23.85 8.10 7.13
CA ALA A 127 -23.20 9.04 6.23
C ALA A 127 -22.51 10.15 7.05
N ASP A 128 -21.30 10.53 6.62
CA ASP A 128 -20.46 11.55 7.25
C ASP A 128 -19.91 11.19 8.65
N ASP A 129 -20.04 9.95 9.11
CA ASP A 129 -19.40 9.47 10.34
C ASP A 129 -17.96 8.98 10.07
N GLU A 130 -16.97 9.85 10.32
CA GLU A 130 -15.55 9.56 10.11
C GLU A 130 -15.01 8.38 10.92
N TYR A 131 -15.65 8.05 12.06
CA TYR A 131 -15.19 7.03 12.99
C TYR A 131 -15.94 5.71 12.84
N TYR A 132 -16.98 5.69 12.01
CA TYR A 132 -17.76 4.48 11.76
C TYR A 132 -17.09 3.58 10.73
N THR A 133 -17.20 2.27 10.93
CA THR A 133 -16.87 1.27 9.92
C THR A 133 -17.71 0.03 10.17
N TYR A 134 -18.46 -0.41 9.16
CA TYR A 134 -19.24 -1.64 9.25
C TYR A 134 -18.34 -2.84 8.88
N PRO A 135 -18.11 -3.79 9.80
CA PRO A 135 -17.38 -5.00 9.47
C PRO A 135 -18.22 -5.90 8.56
N LEU A 136 -17.65 -6.28 7.41
CA LEU A 136 -18.19 -7.31 6.53
C LEU A 136 -17.84 -8.68 7.12
N GLU A 137 -18.84 -9.36 7.67
CA GLU A 137 -18.72 -10.72 8.18
C GLU A 137 -19.61 -11.68 7.38
N PRO A 138 -19.06 -12.78 6.84
CA PRO A 138 -17.63 -13.13 6.79
C PRO A 138 -16.82 -12.17 5.89
N LEU A 139 -15.47 -12.25 5.96
CA LEU A 139 -14.58 -11.52 5.04
C LEU A 139 -15.05 -11.73 3.60
N TRP A 140 -15.29 -10.64 2.89
CA TRP A 140 -15.75 -10.74 1.51
C TRP A 140 -14.58 -11.08 0.59
N THR A 141 -14.75 -12.09 -0.28
CA THR A 141 -13.78 -12.43 -1.33
C THR A 141 -14.48 -12.54 -2.68
N PRO A 142 -13.81 -12.17 -3.80
CA PRO A 142 -14.38 -12.37 -5.12
C PRO A 142 -14.65 -13.85 -5.39
N GLY A 143 -15.87 -14.19 -5.81
CA GLY A 143 -16.25 -15.56 -6.17
C GLY A 143 -16.82 -16.41 -5.02
N GLN A 144 -16.83 -15.92 -3.78
CA GLN A 144 -17.64 -16.54 -2.73
C GLN A 144 -19.12 -16.19 -2.93
N SER A 145 -19.94 -17.23 -3.06
CA SER A 145 -21.40 -17.13 -3.02
C SER A 145 -21.81 -17.00 -1.55
N ILE A 146 -22.48 -15.92 -1.17
CA ILE A 146 -23.22 -15.85 0.10
C ILE A 146 -24.63 -16.36 -0.16
#